data_AF-A0A7X6PVY6-F1
#
_entry.id   AF-A0A7X6PVY6-F1
#
_cell.length_a   1.000
_cell.length_b   1.000
_cell.length_c   1.000
_cell.angle_alpha   90.00
_cell.angle_beta   90.00
_cell.angle_gamma   90.00
#
_symmetry.space_group_name_H-M   'P 1'
#
loop_
_entity.id
_entity.type
_entity.pdbx_description
1 polymer ?
#
loop_
_entity_poly.entity_id
_entity_poly.type
_entity_poly.pdbx_seq_one_letter_code
_entity_poly.pdbx_strand_id
1 'polypeptide(L)' 'MTQRDNHIVLEKISFSYPAGKKVLNDLDLSLKKGERIGLIGPNGSGKTTLFRLIMG' A
#
# COMPACT_ATOMS: atom_id res chain seq x y z
N MET A 1 3.71 12.06 -26.47
CA MET A 1 2.67 11.03 -26.42
C MET A 1 2.75 10.35 -25.05
N THR A 2 2.33 11.04 -24.00
CA THR A 2 2.39 10.52 -22.63
C THR A 2 0.99 10.10 -22.27
N GLN A 3 0.67 8.84 -22.54
CA GLN A 3 -0.57 8.25 -22.08
C GLN A 3 -0.52 8.32 -20.56
N ARG A 4 -1.47 9.04 -19.94
CA ARG A 4 -1.61 9.05 -18.48
C ARG A 4 -2.13 7.67 -18.09
N ASP A 5 -1.22 6.73 -17.93
CA ASP A 5 -1.55 5.43 -17.36
C ASP A 5 -1.95 5.66 -15.91
N ASN A 6 -3.24 5.53 -15.62
CA ASN A 6 -3.72 5.53 -14.24
C ASN A 6 -2.98 4.41 -13.49
N HIS A 7 -2.10 4.80 -12.58
CA HIS A 7 -1.36 3.89 -11.71
C HIS A 7 -1.42 4.39 -10.26
N ILE A 8 -1.42 3.46 -9.31
CA ILE A 8 -1.19 3.77 -7.90
C ILE A 8 0.28 3.42 -7.64
N VAL A 9 1.04 4.38 -7.10
CA VAL A 9 2.44 4.18 -6.74
C VAL A 9 2.63 4.62 -5.30
N LEU A 10 3.16 3.72 -4.49
CA LEU A 10 3.61 3.94 -3.13
C LEU A 10 5.13 3.75 -3.12
N GLU A 11 5.88 4.73 -2.64
CA GLU A 11 7.32 4.66 -2.53
C GLU A 11 7.74 4.84 -1.06
N LYS A 12 8.53 3.89 -0.55
CA LYS A 12 9.13 3.94 0.79
C LYS A 12 8.16 4.20 1.93
N ILE A 13 6.94 3.66 1.82
CA ILE A 13 5.89 3.93 2.79
C ILE A 13 6.19 3.20 4.10
N SER A 14 6.35 3.99 5.16
CA SER A 14 6.44 3.51 6.53
C SER A 14 5.29 4.09 7.36
N PHE A 15 4.66 3.26 8.18
CA PHE A 15 3.54 3.69 9.01
C PHE A 15 3.56 2.99 10.37
N SER A 16 3.30 3.76 11.43
CA SER A 16 3.15 3.26 12.79
C SER A 16 1.89 3.85 13.42
N TYR A 17 1.19 3.05 14.22
CA TYR A 17 0.12 3.59 15.06
C TYR A 17 0.69 4.34 16.27
N PRO A 18 -0.08 5.23 16.93
CA PRO A 18 0.37 5.98 18.11
C PRO A 18 0.94 5.12 19.23
N ALA A 19 0.51 3.86 19.34
CA ALA A 19 1.05 2.88 20.28
C ALA A 19 2.50 2.40 19.95
N GLY A 20 3.18 3.00 18.97
CA GLY A 20 4.57 2.74 18.62
C GLY A 20 4.81 1.48 17.77
N LYS A 21 3.77 0.68 17.50
CA LYS A 21 3.89 -0.49 16.65
C LYS A 21 4.06 -0.08 15.19
N LYS A 22 5.23 -0.37 14.62
CA LYS A 22 5.48 -0.26 13.17
C LYS A 22 4.66 -1.30 12.42
N VAL A 23 3.83 -0.84 11.50
CA VAL A 23 2.90 -1.67 10.72
C VAL A 23 3.38 -1.84 9.28
N LEU A 24 3.86 -0.76 8.68
CA LEU A 24 4.52 -0.78 7.36
C LEU A 24 5.95 -0.29 7.53
N ASN A 25 6.86 -0.94 6.81
CA ASN A 25 8.29 -0.64 6.84
C ASN A 25 8.83 -0.60 5.42
N ASP A 26 9.10 0.60 4.94
CA ASP A 26 9.73 0.85 3.63
C ASP A 26 9.04 0.08 2.49
N LEU A 27 7.72 0.19 2.41
CA LEU A 27 6.92 -0.52 1.41
C LEU A 27 6.89 0.25 0.08
N ASP A 28 7.35 -0.42 -0.97
CA ASP A 28 7.15 -0.02 -2.36
C ASP A 28 6.03 -0.85 -3.01
N LEU A 29 5.08 -0.20 -3.68
CA LEU A 29 3.97 -0.84 -4.38
C LEU A 29 3.61 -0.05 -5.65
N SER A 30 3.52 -0.74 -6.78
CA SER A 30 3.04 -0.17 -8.04
C SER A 30 1.88 -1.02 -8.56
N LEU A 31 0.76 -0.37 -8.89
CA LEU A 31 -0.44 -1.00 -9.43
C LEU A 31 -0.85 -0.29 -10.70
N LYS A 32 -0.96 -1.02 -11.80
CA LYS A 32 -1.45 -0.50 -13.07
C LYS A 32 -2.96 -0.68 -13.18
N LYS A 33 -3.61 0.22 -13.93
CA LYS A 33 -5.03 0.07 -14.27
C LYS A 33 -5.29 -1.29 -14.92
N GLY A 34 -6.29 -1.99 -14.40
CA GLY A 34 -6.71 -3.31 -14.91
C GLY A 34 -6.01 -4.49 -14.25
N GLU A 35 -4.96 -4.26 -13.46
CA GLU A 35 -4.35 -5.33 -12.66
C GLU A 35 -5.27 -5.73 -11.49
N ARG A 36 -5.28 -7.03 -11.19
CA ARG A 36 -5.91 -7.58 -9.98
C ARG A 36 -4.83 -8.19 -9.13
N ILE A 37 -4.65 -7.66 -7.92
CA ILE A 37 -3.69 -8.18 -6.96
C ILE A 37 -4.39 -8.75 -5.73
N GLY A 38 -3.82 -9.82 -5.17
CA GLY A 38 -4.25 -10.39 -3.89
C GLY A 38 -3.25 -10.03 -2.80
N LEU A 39 -3.72 -9.39 -1.72
CA LEU A 39 -2.90 -9.11 -0.55
C LEU A 39 -3.13 -10.17 0.53
N ILE A 40 -2.15 -11.06 0.72
CA ILE A 40 -2.21 -12.18 1.69
C ILE A 40 -1.28 -11.95 2.89
N GLY A 41 -1.61 -12.59 4.02
CA GLY A 41 -0.78 -12.59 5.22
C GLY A 41 -1.60 -12.81 6.50
N PRO A 42 -0.94 -13.02 7.65
CA PRO A 42 -1.61 -13.27 8.93
C PRO A 42 -2.54 -12.13 9.39
N ASN A 43 -3.45 -12.42 10.32
CA ASN A 43 -4.24 -11.37 10.95
C ASN A 43 -3.34 -10.38 11.69
N GLY A 44 -3.64 -9.08 11.55
CA GLY A 44 -2.81 -8.02 12.13
C GLY A 44 -1.53 -7.66 11.37
N SER A 45 -1.31 -8.21 10.17
CA SER A 45 -0.12 -7.92 9.33
C SER A 45 -0.13 -6.55 8.63
N GLY A 46 -1.12 -5.69 8.89
CA GLY A 46 -1.20 -4.35 8.28
C GLY A 46 -1.94 -4.24 6.95
N LYS A 47 -2.64 -5.28 6.49
CA LYS A 47 -3.40 -5.26 5.23
C LYS A 47 -4.45 -4.14 5.17
N THR A 48 -5.33 -4.08 6.17
CA THR A 48 -6.35 -3.02 6.27
C THR A 48 -5.70 -1.65 6.41
N THR A 49 -4.56 -1.55 7.09
CA THR A 49 -3.79 -0.31 7.21
C THR A 49 -3.28 0.15 5.84
N LEU A 50 -2.73 -0.76 5.03
CA LEU A 50 -2.30 -0.46 3.66
C LEU A 50 -3.46 0.04 2.79
N PHE A 51 -4.62 -0.64 2.82
CA PHE A 51 -5.79 -0.19 2.06
C PHE A 51 -6.29 1.19 2.51
N ARG A 52 -6.29 1.48 3.81
CA ARG A 52 -6.65 2.82 4.33
C ARG A 52 -5.70 3.90 3.79
N LEU A 53 -4.39 3.63 3.79
CA LEU A 53 -3.42 4.60 3.26
C LEU A 53 -3.58 4.84 1.75
N ILE A 54 -3.99 3.83 0.98
CA ILE A 54 -4.26 3.98 -0.46
C ILE A 54 -5.55 4.76 -0.72
N MET A 55 -6.57 4.59 0.12
CA MET A 55 -7.89 5.22 -0.07
C MET A 55 -7.94 6.68 0.40
N GLY A 56 -6.99 7.12 1.23
CA GLY A 56 -7.03 8.43 1.91
C GLY A 56 -7.95 8.43 3.13
#